data_AF-A0A496E297-F1
#
_entry.id   AF-A0A496E297-F1
#
_cell.length_a   1.000
_cell.length_b   1.000
_cell.length_c   1.000
_cell.angle_alpha   90.00
_cell.angle_beta   90.00
_cell.angle_gamma   90.00
#
_symmetry.space_group_name_H-M   'P 1'
#
loop_
_entity.id
_entity.type
_entity.pdbx_description
1 polymer ?
#
loop_
_entity_poly.entity_id
_entity_poly.type
_entity_poly.pdbx_seq_one_letter_code
_entity_poly.pdbx_strand_id
1 'polypeptide(L)'
;MNEQKLIPKDKFDLDAAKRLSLATPEQVSVVATSLLKWIADMNWPVALEIIHVLPKFHKELLPSIEQILINQKNDAIWKYWIISQLLIQFPKESIISLLPIIQEYADSITNNEDEEDLKKSALDFLDWYNKKEHSSITNSTTAK
;
A
#
# COMPACT_ATOMS: atom_id res chain seq x y z
N MET A 1 -17.39 -17.81 -4.31
CA MET A 1 -17.81 -16.41 -4.57
C MET A 1 -17.08 -15.96 -5.82
N ASN A 2 -17.74 -15.29 -6.78
CA ASN A 2 -17.03 -14.73 -7.93
C ASN A 2 -16.10 -13.61 -7.44
N GLU A 3 -14.81 -13.75 -7.67
CA GLU A 3 -13.74 -12.87 -7.21
C GLU A 3 -13.94 -11.43 -7.74
N GLN A 4 -14.56 -11.29 -8.91
CA GLN A 4 -14.92 -9.97 -9.47
C GLN A 4 -15.91 -9.19 -8.61
N LYS A 5 -16.64 -9.84 -7.70
CA LYS A 5 -17.52 -9.14 -6.74
C LYS A 5 -16.73 -8.41 -5.65
N LEU A 6 -15.45 -8.71 -5.48
CA LEU A 6 -14.58 -8.00 -4.54
C LEU A 6 -14.19 -6.63 -5.08
N ILE A 7 -14.05 -6.50 -6.39
CA ILE A 7 -13.68 -5.23 -7.01
C ILE A 7 -14.82 -4.22 -6.81
N PRO A 8 -14.53 -2.98 -6.37
CA PRO A 8 -15.51 -1.91 -6.40
C PRO A 8 -16.14 -1.75 -7.79
N LYS A 9 -17.42 -1.40 -7.82
CA LYS A 9 -18.14 -1.19 -9.08
C LYS A 9 -18.09 0.25 -9.55
N ASP A 10 -18.00 1.18 -8.60
CA ASP A 10 -17.89 2.62 -8.82
C ASP A 10 -17.24 3.28 -7.60
N LYS A 11 -16.91 4.58 -7.73
CA LYS A 11 -16.18 5.34 -6.70
C LYS A 11 -16.94 5.52 -5.37
N PHE A 12 -18.25 5.22 -5.34
CA PHE A 12 -19.11 5.30 -4.15
C PHE A 12 -19.57 3.92 -3.64
N ASP A 13 -19.03 2.82 -4.18
CA ASP A 13 -19.32 1.46 -3.72
C ASP A 13 -18.61 1.16 -2.39
N LEU A 14 -19.03 1.83 -1.31
CA LEU A 14 -18.43 1.71 0.02
C LEU A 14 -18.59 0.28 0.59
N ASP A 15 -19.61 -0.46 0.14
CA ASP A 15 -19.81 -1.86 0.49
C ASP A 15 -18.66 -2.77 0.01
N ALA A 16 -17.81 -2.30 -0.92
CA ALA A 16 -16.63 -3.04 -1.36
C ALA A 16 -15.68 -3.36 -0.21
N ALA A 17 -15.48 -2.44 0.74
CA ALA A 17 -14.64 -2.68 1.92
C ALA A 17 -15.20 -3.81 2.78
N LYS A 18 -16.52 -3.88 2.94
CA LYS A 18 -17.20 -4.98 3.65
C LYS A 18 -17.06 -6.31 2.92
N ARG A 19 -17.13 -6.32 1.59
CA ARG A 19 -16.92 -7.54 0.80
C ARG A 19 -15.46 -8.02 0.88
N LEU A 20 -14.50 -7.09 0.81
CA LEU A 20 -13.08 -7.38 0.97
C LEU A 20 -12.75 -7.91 2.37
N SER A 21 -13.34 -7.35 3.43
CA SER A 21 -13.01 -7.77 4.80
C SER A 21 -13.39 -9.23 5.08
N LEU A 22 -14.39 -9.74 4.36
CA LEU A 22 -14.87 -11.13 4.39
C LEU A 22 -14.19 -12.05 3.37
N ALA A 23 -13.31 -11.52 2.50
CA ALA A 23 -12.63 -12.31 1.48
C ALA A 23 -11.56 -13.24 2.07
N THR A 24 -11.29 -14.34 1.36
CA THR A 24 -10.13 -15.19 1.64
C THR A 24 -8.89 -14.66 0.91
N PRO A 25 -7.68 -14.97 1.40
CA PRO A 25 -6.43 -14.63 0.72
C PRO A 25 -6.41 -15.06 -0.76
N GLU A 26 -6.86 -16.27 -1.06
CA GLU A 26 -6.86 -16.83 -2.41
C GLU A 26 -7.72 -15.99 -3.37
N GLN A 27 -8.87 -15.52 -2.89
CA GLN A 27 -9.76 -14.67 -3.69
C GLN A 27 -9.12 -13.32 -3.99
N VAL A 28 -8.43 -12.72 -3.01
CA VAL A 28 -7.75 -11.43 -3.18
C VAL A 28 -6.57 -11.56 -4.13
N SER A 29 -5.80 -12.64 -4.04
CA SER A 29 -4.66 -12.92 -4.93
C SER A 29 -5.06 -12.88 -6.42
N VAL A 30 -6.23 -13.45 -6.77
CA VAL A 30 -6.74 -13.48 -8.15
C VAL A 30 -7.04 -12.08 -8.71
N VAL A 31 -7.46 -11.14 -7.86
CA VAL A 31 -7.89 -9.79 -8.28
C VAL A 31 -7.00 -8.66 -7.76
N ALA A 32 -5.82 -8.99 -7.21
CA ALA A 32 -4.95 -8.05 -6.48
C ALA A 32 -4.63 -6.79 -7.28
N THR A 33 -4.16 -6.92 -8.52
CA THR A 33 -3.87 -5.77 -9.39
C THR A 33 -5.11 -4.93 -9.65
N SER A 34 -6.27 -5.56 -9.86
CA SER A 34 -7.53 -4.84 -10.10
C SER A 34 -8.00 -4.07 -8.87
N LEU A 35 -7.78 -4.60 -7.66
CA LEU A 35 -8.05 -3.89 -6.40
C LEU A 35 -7.12 -2.69 -6.23
N LEU A 36 -5.82 -2.86 -6.53
CA LEU A 36 -4.84 -1.78 -6.40
C LEU A 36 -5.12 -0.60 -7.34
N LYS A 37 -5.81 -0.80 -8.46
CA LYS A 37 -6.26 0.31 -9.33
C LYS A 37 -7.25 1.25 -8.64
N TRP A 38 -8.01 0.77 -7.66
CA TRP A 38 -8.99 1.59 -6.94
C TRP A 38 -8.37 2.52 -5.90
N ILE A 39 -7.09 2.36 -5.60
CA ILE A 39 -6.33 3.30 -4.77
C ILE A 39 -5.40 4.20 -5.60
N ALA A 40 -5.50 4.15 -6.94
CA ALA A 40 -4.76 5.07 -7.81
C ALA A 40 -5.25 6.52 -7.68
N ASP A 41 -6.48 6.72 -7.20
CA ASP A 41 -7.04 8.03 -6.87
C ASP A 41 -7.68 7.96 -5.48
N MET A 42 -6.95 8.43 -4.46
CA MET A 42 -7.43 8.46 -3.08
C MET A 42 -8.55 9.49 -2.85
N ASN A 43 -8.91 10.31 -3.84
CA ASN A 43 -10.10 11.17 -3.75
C ASN A 43 -11.41 10.39 -3.92
N TRP A 44 -11.35 9.14 -4.39
CA TRP A 44 -12.54 8.30 -4.47
C TRP A 44 -12.95 7.83 -3.07
N PRO A 45 -14.22 8.04 -2.65
CA PRO A 45 -14.68 7.59 -1.34
C PRO A 45 -14.39 6.11 -1.07
N VAL A 46 -14.57 5.24 -2.07
CA VAL A 46 -14.26 3.81 -1.93
C VAL A 46 -12.77 3.53 -1.68
N ALA A 47 -11.86 4.35 -2.22
CA ALA A 47 -10.42 4.20 -2.01
C ALA A 47 -10.07 4.37 -0.53
N LEU A 48 -10.66 5.40 0.10
CA LEU A 48 -10.52 5.70 1.52
C LEU A 48 -11.06 4.57 2.41
N GLU A 49 -12.07 3.82 1.97
CA GLU A 49 -12.59 2.68 2.73
C GLU A 49 -11.71 1.43 2.55
N ILE A 50 -11.34 1.08 1.31
CA ILE A 50 -10.63 -0.17 1.04
C ILE A 50 -9.16 -0.12 1.51
N ILE A 51 -8.53 1.06 1.55
CA ILE A 51 -7.12 1.20 1.97
C ILE A 51 -6.88 0.65 3.38
N HIS A 52 -7.90 0.67 4.25
CA HIS A 52 -7.83 0.15 5.62
C HIS A 52 -8.04 -1.36 5.70
N VAL A 53 -8.55 -1.99 4.64
CA VAL A 53 -8.82 -3.43 4.57
C VAL A 53 -7.69 -4.18 3.87
N LEU A 54 -7.08 -3.57 2.84
CA LEU A 54 -6.00 -4.16 2.03
C LEU A 54 -4.81 -4.71 2.85
N PRO A 55 -4.34 -4.09 3.96
CA PRO A 55 -3.21 -4.60 4.73
C PRO A 55 -3.38 -6.03 5.29
N LYS A 56 -4.63 -6.47 5.48
CA LYS A 56 -4.94 -7.87 5.85
C LYS A 56 -4.40 -8.88 4.83
N PHE A 57 -4.24 -8.46 3.58
CA PHE A 57 -3.85 -9.28 2.44
C PHE A 57 -2.49 -8.88 1.87
N HIS A 58 -1.60 -8.31 2.69
CA HIS A 58 -0.30 -7.80 2.23
C HIS A 58 0.49 -8.83 1.42
N LYS A 59 0.51 -10.11 1.83
CA LYS A 59 1.23 -11.18 1.12
C LYS A 59 0.71 -11.40 -0.29
N GLU A 60 -0.60 -11.33 -0.47
CA GLU A 60 -1.27 -11.54 -1.74
C GLU A 60 -1.16 -10.32 -2.65
N LEU A 61 -1.02 -9.12 -2.07
CA LEU A 61 -0.88 -7.86 -2.81
C LEU A 61 0.56 -7.59 -3.25
N LEU A 62 1.56 -8.02 -2.47
CA LEU A 62 2.98 -7.72 -2.71
C LEU A 62 3.46 -8.02 -4.14
N PRO A 63 3.15 -9.19 -4.76
CA PRO A 63 3.56 -9.45 -6.14
C PRO A 63 2.97 -8.44 -7.13
N SER A 64 1.71 -8.03 -6.95
CA SER A 64 1.08 -7.03 -7.82
C SER A 64 1.66 -5.63 -7.57
N ILE A 65 1.96 -5.28 -6.32
CA ILE A 65 2.60 -4.02 -5.95
C ILE A 65 3.97 -3.92 -6.62
N GLU A 66 4.81 -4.96 -6.52
CA GLU A 66 6.12 -5.00 -7.16
C GLU A 66 6.02 -4.75 -8.66
N GLN A 67 5.11 -5.45 -9.35
CA GLN A 67 4.86 -5.27 -10.78
C GLN A 67 4.39 -3.85 -11.14
N ILE A 68 3.56 -3.23 -10.28
CA ILE A 68 3.12 -1.85 -10.48
C ILE A 68 4.29 -0.88 -10.33
N LEU A 69 5.13 -1.08 -9.31
CA LEU A 69 6.26 -0.23 -9.02
C LEU A 69 7.35 -0.36 -10.09
N ILE A 70 7.72 -1.54 -10.58
CA ILE A 70 8.80 -1.65 -11.60
C ILE A 70 8.38 -1.12 -12.98
N ASN A 71 7.09 -1.05 -13.27
CA ASN A 71 6.61 -0.63 -14.59
C ASN A 71 6.64 0.89 -14.73
N GLN A 72 7.57 1.40 -15.54
CA GLN A 72 7.73 2.84 -15.81
C GLN A 72 6.55 3.48 -16.54
N LYS A 73 5.68 2.71 -17.21
CA LYS A 73 4.48 3.25 -17.89
C LYS A 73 3.32 3.52 -16.94
N ASN A 74 3.39 3.01 -15.72
CA ASN A 74 2.37 3.29 -14.72
C ASN A 74 2.53 4.71 -14.18
N ASP A 75 1.40 5.35 -13.97
CA ASP A 75 1.25 6.68 -13.42
C ASP A 75 2.02 6.88 -12.09
N ALA A 76 2.70 8.01 -11.96
CA ALA A 76 3.53 8.32 -10.80
C ALA A 76 2.69 8.58 -9.53
N ILE A 77 1.51 9.20 -9.68
CA ILE A 77 0.57 9.43 -8.57
C ILE A 77 0.03 8.11 -8.01
N TRP A 78 -0.24 7.12 -8.87
CA TRP A 78 -0.63 5.79 -8.41
C TRP A 78 0.46 5.13 -7.54
N LYS A 79 1.72 5.19 -7.99
CA LYS A 79 2.87 4.67 -7.23
C LYS A 79 3.05 5.43 -5.91
N TYR A 80 2.86 6.75 -5.95
CA TYR A 80 2.89 7.61 -4.78
C TYR A 80 1.86 7.17 -3.72
N TRP A 81 0.61 6.89 -4.12
CA TRP A 81 -0.41 6.41 -3.18
C TRP A 81 -0.10 5.04 -2.60
N ILE A 82 0.47 4.13 -3.41
CA ILE A 82 0.92 2.83 -2.91
C ILE A 82 2.00 2.99 -1.83
N ILE A 83 3.03 3.79 -2.10
CA ILE A 83 4.17 3.97 -1.17
C ILE A 83 3.73 4.73 0.08
N SER A 84 3.04 5.86 -0.07
CA SER A 84 2.73 6.76 1.03
C SER A 84 1.55 6.31 1.89
N GLN A 85 0.57 5.58 1.34
CA GLN A 85 -0.65 5.22 2.06
C GLN A 85 -0.78 3.72 2.33
N LEU A 86 -0.40 2.86 1.39
CA LEU A 86 -0.61 1.42 1.55
C LEU A 86 0.56 0.74 2.28
N LEU A 87 1.80 0.91 1.77
CA LEU A 87 2.95 0.17 2.29
C LEU A 87 3.27 0.49 3.75
N ILE A 88 3.01 1.72 4.21
CA ILE A 88 3.23 2.10 5.61
C ILE A 88 2.35 1.32 6.61
N GLN A 89 1.30 0.66 6.12
CA GLN A 89 0.39 -0.16 6.93
C GLN A 89 0.79 -1.65 6.94
N PHE A 90 1.80 -2.04 6.15
CA PHE A 90 2.26 -3.43 6.08
C PHE A 90 3.31 -3.71 7.17
N PRO A 91 3.44 -4.96 7.65
CA PRO A 91 4.56 -5.35 8.50
C PRO A 91 5.89 -5.03 7.80
N LYS A 92 6.82 -4.34 8.46
CA LYS A 92 8.09 -3.91 7.86
C LYS A 92 8.85 -5.07 7.22
N GLU A 93 8.83 -6.24 7.86
CA GLU A 93 9.51 -7.46 7.38
C GLU A 93 8.98 -7.94 6.02
N SER A 94 7.72 -7.61 5.69
CA SER A 94 7.12 -8.00 4.41
C SER A 94 7.53 -7.10 3.24
N ILE A 95 8.11 -5.92 3.50
CA ILE A 95 8.40 -4.89 2.50
C ILE A 95 9.87 -4.95 2.02
N ILE A 96 10.69 -5.79 2.64
CA ILE A 96 12.15 -5.86 2.38
C ILE A 96 12.48 -5.99 0.89
N SER A 97 11.71 -6.79 0.15
CA SER A 97 11.93 -6.99 -1.29
C SER A 97 11.65 -5.75 -2.15
N LEU A 98 10.84 -4.80 -1.65
CA LEU A 98 10.50 -3.57 -2.35
C LEU A 98 11.49 -2.42 -2.07
N LEU A 99 12.30 -2.53 -1.01
CA LEU A 99 13.23 -1.46 -0.62
C LEU A 99 14.19 -1.03 -1.74
N PRO A 100 14.78 -1.93 -2.56
CA PRO A 100 15.62 -1.50 -3.67
C PRO A 100 14.87 -0.65 -4.69
N ILE A 101 13.63 -1.03 -5.01
CA ILE A 101 12.77 -0.29 -5.97
C ILE A 101 12.41 1.09 -5.41
N ILE A 102 12.10 1.17 -4.11
CA ILE A 102 11.78 2.44 -3.44
C ILE A 102 13.02 3.34 -3.37
N GLN A 103 14.20 2.77 -3.13
CA GLN A 103 15.46 3.52 -3.16
C GLN A 103 15.73 4.11 -4.55
N GLU A 104 15.47 3.37 -5.63
CA GLU A 104 15.58 3.92 -7.00
C GLU A 104 14.71 5.15 -7.21
N TYR A 105 13.49 5.18 -6.65
CA TYR A 105 12.63 6.37 -6.68
C TYR A 105 13.20 7.54 -5.89
N ALA A 106 13.70 7.28 -4.69
CA ALA A 106 14.32 8.28 -3.84
C ALA A 106 15.56 8.93 -4.49
N ASP A 107 16.32 8.16 -5.27
CA ASP A 107 17.54 8.63 -5.95
C ASP A 107 17.28 9.20 -7.35
N SER A 108 16.04 9.14 -7.84
CA SER A 108 15.68 9.54 -9.21
C SER A 108 15.88 11.05 -9.47
N ILE A 109 16.19 11.37 -10.73
CA ILE A 109 16.14 12.74 -11.25
C ILE A 109 14.78 12.91 -11.92
N THR A 110 13.98 13.82 -11.41
CA THR A 110 12.58 14.02 -11.77
C THR A 110 12.46 15.18 -12.76
N ASN A 111 11.47 15.10 -13.66
CA ASN A 111 11.27 16.14 -14.70
C ASN A 111 9.87 16.77 -14.65
N ASN A 112 9.00 16.31 -13.74
CA ASN A 112 7.66 16.83 -13.53
C ASN A 112 7.25 16.73 -12.05
N GLU A 113 6.14 17.40 -11.69
CA GLU A 113 5.64 17.48 -10.31
C GLU A 113 5.24 16.11 -9.75
N ASP A 114 4.56 15.28 -10.55
CA ASP A 114 4.10 13.96 -10.12
C ASP A 114 5.28 13.02 -9.77
N GLU A 115 6.36 13.07 -10.55
CA GLU A 115 7.60 12.34 -10.28
C GLU A 115 8.32 12.86 -9.02
N GLU A 116 8.27 14.18 -8.78
CA GLU A 116 8.82 14.79 -7.56
C GLU A 116 8.05 14.35 -6.32
N ASP A 117 6.71 14.31 -6.39
CA ASP A 117 5.87 13.79 -5.31
C ASP A 117 6.14 12.30 -5.04
N LEU A 118 6.30 11.49 -6.10
CA LEU A 118 6.70 10.09 -5.98
C LEU A 118 8.07 9.96 -5.28
N LYS A 119 9.09 10.70 -5.73
CA LYS A 119 10.42 10.72 -5.11
C LYS A 119 10.35 11.10 -3.63
N LYS A 120 9.61 12.16 -3.30
CA LYS A 120 9.41 12.60 -1.92
C LYS A 120 8.75 11.51 -1.07
N SER A 121 7.73 10.84 -1.60
CA SER A 121 7.09 9.74 -0.87
C SER A 121 8.03 8.56 -0.62
N ALA A 122 8.95 8.28 -1.55
CA ALA A 122 9.96 7.24 -1.39
C ALA A 122 10.97 7.61 -0.29
N LEU A 123 11.44 8.86 -0.25
CA LEU A 123 12.31 9.36 0.82
C LEU A 123 11.63 9.27 2.19
N ASP A 124 10.40 9.79 2.30
CA ASP A 124 9.61 9.76 3.54
C ASP A 124 9.36 8.31 4.00
N PHE A 125 9.10 7.40 3.05
CA PHE A 125 8.92 5.98 3.33
C PHE A 125 10.18 5.33 3.88
N LEU A 126 11.34 5.58 3.28
CA LEU A 126 12.62 5.03 3.73
C LEU A 126 12.98 5.54 5.13
N ASP A 127 12.72 6.82 5.40
CA ASP A 127 12.88 7.41 6.73
C ASP A 127 11.97 6.74 7.76
N TRP A 128 10.69 6.53 7.43
CA TRP A 128 9.75 5.79 8.28
C TRP A 128 10.21 4.34 8.52
N TYR A 129 10.68 3.67 7.48
CA TYR A 129 11.13 2.28 7.55
C TYR A 129 12.33 2.14 8.50
N ASN A 130 13.30 3.05 8.40
CA ASN A 130 14.54 3.02 9.17
C ASN A 130 14.40 3.55 10.62
N LYS A 131 13.31 4.24 10.96
CA LYS A 131 13.03 4.62 12.36
C LYS A 131 12.93 3.36 13.22
N LYS A 132 13.79 3.28 14.24
CA LYS A 132 13.71 2.23 15.27
C LYS A 132 12.38 2.38 16.01
N GLU A 133 11.65 1.28 16.13
CA GLU A 133 10.57 1.17 17.10
C GLU A 133 11.18 1.46 18.49
N HIS A 134 10.89 2.62 19.07
CA HIS A 134 11.20 2.86 20.47
C HIS A 134 10.29 1.95 21.29
N SER A 135 10.74 0.73 21.53
CA SER A 135 10.13 -0.21 22.45
C SER A 135 10.08 0.43 23.83
N SER A 136 8.92 1.02 24.15
CA SER A 136 8.60 1.45 25.50
C SER A 136 8.26 0.19 26.31
N ILE A 137 9.28 -0.59 26.66
CA ILE A 137 9.15 -1.55 27.76
C ILE A 137 9.23 -0.73 29.04
N THR A 138 8.09 -0.16 29.45
CA THR A 138 7.89 0.24 30.84
C THR A 138 7.55 -1.01 31.63
N ASN A 139 8.55 -1.73 32.12
CA ASN A 139 8.36 -2.67 33.21
C ASN A 139 8.15 -1.88 34.50
N SER A 140 6.94 -1.35 34.69
CA SER A 140 6.45 -0.98 36.00
C SER A 140 6.02 -2.24 36.74
N THR A 141 6.96 -2.89 37.42
CA THR A 141 6.63 -3.79 38.53
C THR A 141 7.14 -3.14 39.80
N THR A 142 6.26 -2.37 40.43
CA THR A 142 6.34 -2.05 41.85
C THR A 142 5.32 -2.95 42.54
N ALA A 143 5.78 -3.86 43.38
CA ALA A 143 5.02 -4.32 44.54
C ALA A 143 6.02 -4.83 45.58
N LYS A 144 5.99 -4.16 46.73
CA LYS A 144 6.65 -4.53 47.97
C LYS A 144 6.12 -5.84 48.53
#